data_AF-A0A341C5M2-F1
#
_entry.id   AF-A0A341C5M2-F1
#
_cell.length_a   1.000
_cell.length_b   1.000
_cell.length_c   1.000
_cell.angle_alpha   90.00
_cell.angle_beta   90.00
_cell.angle_gamma   90.00
#
_symmetry.space_group_name_H-M   'P 1'
#
loop_
_entity.id
_entity.type
_entity.pdbx_description
1 polymer ?
#
loop_
_entity_poly.entity_id
_entity_poly.type
_entity_poly.pdbx_seq_one_letter_code
_entity_poly.pdbx_strand_id
1 'polypeptide(L)'
;MFLRKDLVEYQKNCEDLKERLKHKESLLAANISNRVGGLCLKCAQHEAVLSQTHNNVHMQTIERLSKERDDLMSALVSVRSSLTEVQQREVSAYEQVKQAVQMTEEANFEKTKALIQCEQLKNELERQTERLEKELASQREKRAFEKEMIKREITKEREDMASKTLTLSQSIAQLEAQVEKITREKISAVNQLEEIQNQLASREMDVTKVCGEMRYQLNKTKMEKDEAEKEHREYRTKTKRDLEIKDQEIEKLSLELSESKQHLEQEQQKATRAREECLKLTELLGKSEHQLHLTRLEKDSIQQSFSNDAKAQALQAQQREQELTQKIQQMEAQHDKTENEQYSLLTSQNSFLTKLKEECCTLAKKLEQISQKSRSEIAQLSQEKRYTCDKLEKLQRRNDELEEQCVQHGRLHEIMKQRLKQLDKHSQATAQQLVQLLSKQNQLLLERQPV
;
A
#
# COMPACT_ATOMS: atom_id res chain seq x y z
N MET A 1 192.63 -14.72 21.46
CA MET A 1 193.88 -14.80 20.68
C MET A 1 195.14 -14.48 21.50
N PHE A 2 195.04 -13.90 22.70
CA PHE A 2 196.19 -13.57 23.56
C PHE A 2 196.79 -14.78 24.31
N LEU A 3 195.95 -15.69 24.86
CA LEU A 3 196.41 -16.87 25.63
C LEU A 3 197.34 -17.84 24.89
N ARG A 4 197.33 -17.87 23.55
CA ARG A 4 198.18 -18.78 22.76
C ARG A 4 199.61 -18.27 22.58
N LYS A 5 199.84 -16.96 22.62
CA LYS A 5 201.17 -16.36 22.54
C LYS A 5 201.91 -16.52 23.86
N ASP A 6 201.23 -16.23 24.97
CA ASP A 6 201.81 -16.33 26.30
C ASP A 6 202.24 -17.78 26.61
N LEU A 7 201.46 -18.78 26.18
CA LEU A 7 201.80 -20.19 26.39
C LEU A 7 203.08 -20.63 25.65
N VAL A 8 203.29 -20.12 24.43
CA VAL A 8 204.50 -20.38 23.64
C VAL A 8 205.72 -19.66 24.25
N GLU A 9 205.52 -18.46 24.79
CA GLU A 9 206.56 -17.68 25.45
C GLU A 9 207.00 -18.29 26.79
N TYR A 10 206.06 -18.80 27.59
CA TYR A 10 206.36 -19.56 28.80
C TYR A 10 207.05 -20.90 28.49
N GLN A 11 206.64 -21.59 27.42
CA GLN A 11 207.26 -22.85 27.02
C GLN A 11 208.72 -22.67 26.57
N LYS A 12 208.99 -21.59 25.80
CA LYS A 12 210.35 -21.19 25.41
C LYS A 12 211.22 -20.83 26.62
N ASN A 13 210.68 -20.07 27.58
CA ASN A 13 211.41 -19.73 28.81
C ASN A 13 211.72 -20.97 29.67
N CYS A 14 210.83 -21.97 29.72
CA CYS A 14 211.11 -23.24 30.41
C CYS A 14 212.21 -24.06 29.74
N GLU A 15 212.31 -24.05 28.41
CA GLU A 15 213.38 -24.72 27.66
C GLU A 15 214.73 -24.02 27.87
N ASP A 16 214.76 -22.67 27.83
CA ASP A 16 215.96 -21.85 28.10
C ASP A 16 216.50 -22.07 29.53
N LEU A 17 215.60 -22.16 30.51
CA LEU A 17 215.96 -22.47 31.90
C LEU A 17 216.47 -23.89 32.08
N LYS A 18 215.93 -24.88 31.35
CA LYS A 18 216.42 -26.26 31.33
C LYS A 18 217.82 -26.37 30.74
N GLU A 19 218.11 -25.64 29.66
CA GLU A 19 219.46 -25.61 29.08
C GLU A 19 220.46 -24.94 30.03
N ARG A 20 220.08 -23.82 30.67
CA ARG A 20 220.90 -23.18 31.71
C ARG A 20 221.15 -24.09 32.92
N LEU A 21 220.16 -24.90 33.32
CA LEU A 21 220.31 -25.87 34.40
C LEU A 21 221.31 -26.96 34.00
N LYS A 22 221.18 -27.57 32.80
CA LYS A 22 222.14 -28.56 32.29
C LYS A 22 223.56 -28.00 32.16
N HIS A 23 223.69 -26.73 31.77
CA HIS A 23 225.01 -26.08 31.69
C HIS A 23 225.64 -25.86 33.07
N LYS A 24 224.83 -25.47 34.07
CA LYS A 24 225.28 -25.36 35.47
C LYS A 24 225.59 -26.73 36.11
N GLU A 25 224.82 -27.77 35.81
CA GLU A 25 225.09 -29.14 36.26
C GLU A 25 226.39 -29.69 35.67
N SER A 26 226.68 -29.37 34.40
CA SER A 26 227.95 -29.73 33.75
C SER A 26 229.15 -28.98 34.36
N LEU A 27 228.98 -27.71 34.75
CA LEU A 27 229.99 -26.92 35.47
C LEU A 27 230.23 -27.42 36.91
N LEU A 28 229.21 -27.96 37.57
CA LEU A 28 229.31 -28.54 38.91
C LEU A 28 230.00 -29.91 38.89
N ALA A 29 229.80 -30.73 37.85
CA ALA A 29 230.50 -31.99 37.67
C ALA A 29 232.02 -31.83 37.39
N ALA A 30 232.44 -30.70 36.80
CA ALA A 30 233.85 -30.40 36.50
C ALA A 30 234.65 -29.82 37.69
N ASN A 31 234.00 -29.41 38.78
CA ASN A 31 234.64 -28.75 39.93
C ASN A 31 234.97 -29.69 41.11
N ILE A 32 234.87 -31.02 40.92
CA ILE A 32 235.34 -32.00 41.89
C ILE A 32 236.85 -32.21 41.69
N SER A 33 237.66 -31.26 42.15
CA SER A 33 239.11 -31.48 42.28
C SER A 33 239.41 -32.16 43.62
N ASN A 34 239.95 -33.37 43.57
CA ASN A 34 240.51 -34.11 44.71
C ASN A 34 241.53 -33.26 45.48
N ARG A 35 241.11 -32.62 46.58
CA ARG A 35 242.01 -32.16 47.65
C ARG A 35 241.54 -32.71 48.98
N VAL A 36 242.05 -33.89 49.32
CA VAL A 36 242.05 -34.39 50.70
C VAL A 36 243.17 -33.66 51.45
N GLY A 37 242.85 -32.51 52.01
CA GLY A 37 243.72 -31.77 52.94
C GLY A 37 243.10 -31.82 54.33
N GLY A 38 243.75 -32.49 55.27
CA GLY A 38 243.25 -32.66 56.63
C GLY A 38 243.01 -31.32 57.33
N LEU A 39 241.77 -31.11 57.78
CA LEU A 39 241.37 -29.98 58.62
C LEU A 39 241.86 -30.23 60.06
N CYS A 40 242.37 -29.19 60.70
CA CYS A 40 242.80 -29.27 62.09
C CYS A 40 241.59 -29.35 63.04
N LEU A 41 241.81 -29.82 64.28
CA LEU A 41 240.76 -30.11 65.28
C LEU A 41 239.78 -28.93 65.51
N LYS A 42 240.23 -27.67 65.36
CA LYS A 42 239.36 -26.49 65.50
C LYS A 42 238.40 -26.29 64.32
N CYS A 43 238.81 -26.66 63.10
CA CYS A 43 237.97 -26.54 61.91
C CYS A 43 236.92 -27.64 61.83
N ALA A 44 237.25 -28.88 62.24
CA ALA A 44 236.27 -29.97 62.35
C ALA A 44 235.18 -29.70 63.39
N GLN A 45 235.52 -29.05 64.52
CA GLN A 45 234.52 -28.62 65.50
C GLN A 45 233.62 -27.49 64.98
N HIS A 46 234.16 -26.54 64.20
CA HIS A 46 233.36 -25.48 63.60
C HIS A 46 232.42 -26.01 62.50
N GLU A 47 232.88 -26.96 61.69
CA GLU A 47 232.09 -27.56 60.62
C GLU A 47 231.02 -28.52 61.16
N ALA A 48 231.26 -29.23 62.27
CA ALA A 48 230.24 -30.04 62.94
C ALA A 48 229.12 -29.18 63.57
N VAL A 49 229.47 -28.05 64.18
CA VAL A 49 228.50 -27.09 64.75
C VAL A 49 227.72 -26.38 63.63
N LEU A 50 228.40 -25.92 62.57
CA LEU A 50 227.74 -25.31 61.42
C LEU A 50 226.87 -26.33 60.68
N SER A 51 227.31 -27.58 60.50
CA SER A 51 226.50 -28.62 59.84
C SER A 51 225.28 -29.03 60.67
N GLN A 52 225.35 -29.08 62.00
CA GLN A 52 224.17 -29.34 62.83
C GLN A 52 223.20 -28.16 62.89
N THR A 53 223.69 -26.93 62.90
CA THR A 53 222.83 -25.73 62.98
C THR A 53 222.26 -25.33 61.62
N HIS A 54 223.07 -25.28 60.55
CA HIS A 54 222.58 -24.95 59.21
C HIS A 54 221.68 -26.03 58.61
N ASN A 55 222.01 -27.33 58.73
CA ASN A 55 221.12 -28.36 58.19
C ASN A 55 219.76 -28.40 58.90
N ASN A 56 219.72 -28.13 60.21
CA ASN A 56 218.46 -28.05 60.94
C ASN A 56 217.59 -26.86 60.47
N VAL A 57 218.19 -25.68 60.27
CA VAL A 57 217.47 -24.50 59.75
C VAL A 57 216.98 -24.70 58.32
N HIS A 58 217.78 -25.34 57.46
CA HIS A 58 217.35 -25.67 56.09
C HIS A 58 216.22 -26.71 56.08
N MET A 59 216.29 -27.74 56.92
CA MET A 59 215.22 -28.75 57.05
C MET A 59 213.91 -28.11 57.52
N GLN A 60 213.93 -27.27 58.56
CA GLN A 60 212.75 -26.52 59.03
C GLN A 60 212.16 -25.62 57.94
N THR A 61 213.01 -25.01 57.11
CA THR A 61 212.56 -24.19 55.98
C THR A 61 211.89 -25.03 54.90
N ILE A 62 212.45 -26.20 54.57
CA ILE A 62 211.88 -27.14 53.60
C ILE A 62 210.54 -27.70 54.10
N GLU A 63 210.44 -28.06 55.38
CA GLU A 63 209.18 -28.52 56.00
C GLU A 63 208.11 -27.44 55.96
N ARG A 64 208.46 -26.20 56.32
CA ARG A 64 207.54 -25.05 56.23
C ARG A 64 207.06 -24.82 54.80
N LEU A 65 207.97 -24.78 53.83
CA LEU A 65 207.61 -24.60 52.42
C LEU A 65 206.80 -25.78 51.86
N SER A 66 207.09 -27.01 52.29
CA SER A 66 206.32 -28.19 51.91
C SER A 66 204.90 -28.11 52.46
N LYS A 67 204.76 -27.68 53.73
CA LYS A 67 203.46 -27.43 54.34
C LYS A 67 202.68 -26.31 53.64
N GLU A 68 203.31 -25.17 53.37
CA GLU A 68 202.69 -24.06 52.63
C GLU A 68 202.24 -24.51 51.23
N ARG A 69 203.06 -25.30 50.52
CA ARG A 69 202.66 -25.91 49.25
C ARG A 69 201.47 -26.83 49.41
N ASP A 70 201.46 -27.71 50.41
CA ASP A 70 200.39 -28.69 50.61
C ASP A 70 199.08 -28.00 51.02
N ASP A 71 199.15 -26.95 51.83
CA ASP A 71 198.03 -26.09 52.18
C ASP A 71 197.49 -25.34 50.94
N LEU A 72 198.37 -24.79 50.10
CA LEU A 72 197.99 -24.14 48.83
C LEU A 72 197.42 -25.12 47.81
N MET A 73 197.97 -26.33 47.72
CA MET A 73 197.44 -27.40 46.86
C MET A 73 196.07 -27.84 47.34
N SER A 74 195.87 -27.98 48.65
CA SER A 74 194.57 -28.30 49.24
C SER A 74 193.55 -27.19 48.99
N ALA A 75 193.96 -25.92 49.14
CA ALA A 75 193.12 -24.77 48.81
C ALA A 75 192.78 -24.71 47.31
N LEU A 76 193.75 -24.99 46.42
CA LEU A 76 193.52 -25.04 44.98
C LEU A 76 192.55 -26.16 44.59
N VAL A 77 192.68 -27.34 45.18
CA VAL A 77 191.75 -28.46 44.97
C VAL A 77 190.35 -28.07 45.45
N SER A 78 190.23 -27.44 46.63
CA SER A 78 188.95 -26.94 47.17
C SER A 78 188.31 -25.86 46.29
N VAL A 79 189.09 -24.90 45.78
CA VAL A 79 188.59 -23.87 44.86
C VAL A 79 188.17 -24.49 43.54
N ARG A 80 188.91 -25.47 43.01
CA ARG A 80 188.54 -26.19 41.79
C ARG A 80 187.25 -26.99 41.97
N SER A 81 187.08 -27.69 43.08
CA SER A 81 185.84 -28.43 43.37
C SER A 81 184.66 -27.46 43.52
N SER A 82 184.85 -26.34 44.24
CA SER A 82 183.84 -25.30 44.37
C SER A 82 183.46 -24.67 43.01
N LEU A 83 184.45 -24.39 42.15
CA LEU A 83 184.21 -23.90 40.80
C LEU A 83 183.37 -24.89 39.98
N THR A 84 183.70 -26.19 40.03
CA THR A 84 182.92 -27.21 39.31
C THR A 84 181.49 -27.34 39.83
N GLU A 85 181.27 -27.20 41.14
CA GLU A 85 179.92 -27.20 41.71
C GLU A 85 179.11 -25.96 41.29
N VAL A 86 179.75 -24.79 41.27
CA VAL A 86 179.11 -23.55 40.81
C VAL A 86 178.78 -23.65 39.33
N GLN A 87 179.68 -24.16 38.49
CA GLN A 87 179.42 -24.40 37.07
C GLN A 87 178.27 -25.40 36.85
N GLN A 88 178.24 -26.50 37.59
CA GLN A 88 177.13 -27.46 37.49
C GLN A 88 175.80 -26.84 37.91
N ARG A 89 175.80 -26.06 39.00
CA ARG A 89 174.61 -25.32 39.45
C ARG A 89 174.17 -24.27 38.44
N GLU A 90 175.10 -23.58 37.78
CA GLU A 90 174.82 -22.62 36.72
C GLU A 90 174.18 -23.31 35.50
N VAL A 91 174.71 -24.45 35.05
CA VAL A 91 174.12 -25.23 33.95
C VAL A 91 172.72 -25.72 34.31
N SER A 92 172.53 -26.28 35.51
CA SER A 92 171.21 -26.72 35.97
C SER A 92 170.22 -25.56 36.10
N ALA A 93 170.65 -24.40 36.59
CA ALA A 93 169.81 -23.20 36.66
C ALA A 93 169.46 -22.68 35.26
N TYR A 94 170.41 -22.69 34.32
CA TYR A 94 170.18 -22.32 32.93
C TYR A 94 169.15 -23.23 32.26
N GLU A 95 169.25 -24.55 32.45
CA GLU A 95 168.28 -25.52 31.93
C GLU A 95 166.88 -25.33 32.54
N GLN A 96 166.79 -25.07 33.86
CA GLN A 96 165.53 -24.77 34.52
C GLN A 96 164.89 -23.49 33.98
N VAL A 97 165.67 -22.42 33.80
CA VAL A 97 165.19 -21.16 33.21
C VAL A 97 164.71 -21.40 31.78
N LYS A 98 165.46 -22.16 30.97
CA LYS A 98 165.07 -22.51 29.60
C LYS A 98 163.73 -23.25 29.56
N GLN A 99 163.56 -24.26 30.41
CA GLN A 99 162.29 -25.00 30.52
C GLN A 99 161.14 -24.11 30.99
N ALA A 100 161.37 -23.26 32.00
CA ALA A 100 160.36 -22.33 32.51
C ALA A 100 159.94 -21.30 31.44
N VAL A 101 160.88 -20.79 30.65
CA VAL A 101 160.60 -19.89 29.52
C VAL A 101 159.75 -20.62 28.47
N GLN A 102 160.15 -21.82 28.05
CA GLN A 102 159.39 -22.60 27.06
C GLN A 102 157.95 -22.87 27.54
N MET A 103 157.77 -23.32 28.79
CA MET A 103 156.45 -23.57 29.37
C MET A 103 155.59 -22.28 29.43
N THR A 104 156.23 -21.14 29.73
CA THR A 104 155.54 -19.84 29.78
C THR A 104 155.14 -19.37 28.37
N GLU A 105 155.98 -19.60 27.36
CA GLU A 105 155.69 -19.30 25.96
C GLU A 105 154.54 -20.16 25.43
N GLU A 106 154.55 -21.47 25.70
CA GLU A 106 153.45 -22.38 25.34
C GLU A 106 152.13 -21.98 26.02
N ALA A 107 152.17 -21.65 27.32
CA ALA A 107 151.01 -21.15 28.04
C ALA A 107 150.50 -19.81 27.49
N ASN A 108 151.40 -18.89 27.10
CA ASN A 108 151.05 -17.62 26.48
C ASN A 108 150.43 -17.81 25.08
N PHE A 109 150.92 -18.78 24.31
CA PHE A 109 150.35 -19.13 23.01
C PHE A 109 148.92 -19.66 23.16
N GLU A 110 148.70 -20.66 24.03
CA GLU A 110 147.37 -21.21 24.28
C GLU A 110 146.42 -20.16 24.88
N LYS A 111 146.91 -19.27 25.76
CA LYS A 111 146.14 -18.11 26.26
C LYS A 111 145.71 -17.20 25.11
N THR A 112 146.63 -16.87 24.19
CA THR A 112 146.33 -15.99 23.05
C THR A 112 145.30 -16.63 22.12
N LYS A 113 145.43 -17.93 21.85
CA LYS A 113 144.47 -18.69 21.06
C LYS A 113 143.08 -18.72 21.70
N ALA A 114 143.00 -18.95 23.01
CA ALA A 114 141.74 -18.90 23.76
C ALA A 114 141.12 -17.49 23.72
N LEU A 115 141.91 -16.43 23.88
CA LEU A 115 141.43 -15.04 23.79
C LEU A 115 140.85 -14.73 22.41
N ILE A 116 141.52 -15.14 21.33
CA ILE A 116 141.01 -14.95 19.96
C ILE A 116 139.70 -15.71 19.76
N GLN A 117 139.60 -16.96 20.24
CA GLN A 117 138.36 -17.74 20.16
C GLN A 117 137.22 -17.10 20.95
N CYS A 118 137.49 -16.61 22.16
CA CYS A 118 136.51 -15.88 22.96
C CYS A 118 136.03 -14.61 22.25
N GLU A 119 136.93 -13.85 21.64
CA GLU A 119 136.57 -12.62 20.91
C GLU A 119 135.75 -12.93 19.65
N GLN A 120 136.08 -14.01 18.92
CA GLN A 120 135.29 -14.46 17.78
C GLN A 120 133.87 -14.87 18.19
N LEU A 121 133.73 -15.64 19.27
CA LEU A 121 132.42 -16.05 19.80
C LEU A 121 131.62 -14.84 20.30
N LYS A 122 132.27 -13.89 20.95
CA LYS A 122 131.65 -12.64 21.40
C LYS A 122 131.12 -11.82 20.23
N ASN A 123 131.92 -11.61 19.18
CA ASN A 123 131.50 -10.90 17.98
C ASN A 123 130.33 -11.59 17.26
N GLU A 124 130.32 -12.92 17.20
CA GLU A 124 129.19 -13.66 16.63
C GLU A 124 127.94 -13.54 17.50
N LEU A 125 128.08 -13.57 18.83
CA LEU A 125 126.97 -13.36 19.75
C LEU A 125 126.38 -11.95 19.62
N GLU A 126 127.22 -10.92 19.51
CA GLU A 126 126.81 -9.53 19.26
C GLU A 126 126.05 -9.41 17.93
N ARG A 127 126.59 -9.99 16.85
CA ARG A 127 125.93 -10.00 15.54
C ARG A 127 124.56 -10.70 15.57
N GLN A 128 124.43 -11.83 16.26
CA GLN A 128 123.16 -12.52 16.41
C GLN A 128 122.17 -11.72 17.27
N THR A 129 122.67 -11.06 18.32
CA THR A 129 121.87 -10.19 19.19
C THR A 129 121.30 -9.01 18.39
N GLU A 130 122.14 -8.30 17.63
CA GLU A 130 121.69 -7.22 16.76
C GLU A 130 120.64 -7.65 15.73
N ARG A 131 120.81 -8.85 15.15
CA ARG A 131 119.84 -9.40 14.19
C ARG A 131 118.49 -9.67 14.84
N LEU A 132 118.50 -10.30 16.02
CA LEU A 132 117.28 -10.57 16.78
C LEU A 132 116.61 -9.28 17.25
N GLU A 133 117.38 -8.29 17.69
CA GLU A 133 116.86 -6.97 18.08
C GLU A 133 116.21 -6.25 16.90
N LYS A 134 116.84 -6.26 15.71
CA LYS A 134 116.26 -5.69 14.48
C LYS A 134 114.97 -6.40 14.08
N GLU A 135 114.93 -7.73 14.13
CA GLU A 135 113.71 -8.49 13.83
C GLU A 135 112.62 -8.21 14.86
N LEU A 136 112.96 -8.19 16.16
CA LEU A 136 112.01 -7.83 17.22
C LEU A 136 111.46 -6.41 17.05
N ALA A 137 112.29 -5.45 16.65
CA ALA A 137 111.86 -4.08 16.36
C ALA A 137 110.90 -4.04 15.16
N SER A 138 111.24 -4.70 14.05
CA SER A 138 110.39 -4.85 12.87
C SER A 138 109.03 -5.49 13.22
N GLN A 139 109.03 -6.55 14.02
CA GLN A 139 107.80 -7.22 14.47
C GLN A 139 106.98 -6.37 15.46
N ARG A 140 107.62 -5.53 16.27
CA ARG A 140 106.92 -4.57 17.12
C ARG A 140 106.27 -3.47 16.28
N GLU A 141 106.96 -2.96 15.26
CA GLU A 141 106.44 -1.95 14.34
C GLU A 141 105.26 -2.48 13.52
N LYS A 142 105.38 -3.69 12.93
CA LYS A 142 104.28 -4.35 12.20
C LYS A 142 103.04 -4.51 13.07
N ARG A 143 103.20 -5.03 14.30
CA ARG A 143 102.08 -5.16 15.25
C ARG A 143 101.48 -3.82 15.66
N ALA A 144 102.30 -2.78 15.82
CA ALA A 144 101.81 -1.43 16.12
C ALA A 144 100.99 -0.87 14.96
N PHE A 145 101.46 -1.06 13.72
CA PHE A 145 100.77 -0.65 12.51
C PHE A 145 99.43 -1.39 12.32
N GLU A 146 99.43 -2.73 12.46
CA GLU A 146 98.21 -3.54 12.39
C GLU A 146 97.21 -3.14 13.47
N LYS A 147 97.66 -2.93 14.71
CA LYS A 147 96.82 -2.45 15.81
C LYS A 147 96.18 -1.10 15.48
N GLU A 148 96.93 -0.19 14.85
CA GLU A 148 96.43 1.13 14.48
C GLU A 148 95.48 1.09 13.28
N MET A 149 95.72 0.18 12.33
CA MET A 149 94.78 -0.10 11.23
C MET A 149 93.46 -0.64 11.76
N ILE A 150 93.50 -1.67 12.61
CA ILE A 150 92.30 -2.26 13.23
C ILE A 150 91.54 -1.22 14.04
N LYS A 151 92.23 -0.37 14.82
CA LYS A 151 91.58 0.72 15.55
C LYS A 151 90.86 1.67 14.60
N ARG A 152 91.50 2.09 13.51
CA ARG A 152 90.90 3.01 12.52
C ARG A 152 89.69 2.40 11.84
N GLU A 153 89.73 1.12 11.53
CA GLU A 153 88.57 0.39 10.98
C GLU A 153 87.43 0.33 12.00
N ILE A 154 87.71 -0.06 13.25
CA ILE A 154 86.70 -0.11 14.31
C ILE A 154 86.10 1.28 14.57
N THR A 155 86.90 2.35 14.58
CA THR A 155 86.37 3.71 14.76
C THR A 155 85.48 4.11 13.60
N LYS A 156 85.87 3.80 12.37
CA LYS A 156 85.06 4.08 11.17
C LYS A 156 83.75 3.30 11.20
N GLU A 157 83.77 2.01 11.51
CA GLU A 157 82.56 1.20 11.65
C GLU A 157 81.64 1.73 12.76
N ARG A 158 82.22 2.17 13.90
CA ARG A 158 81.44 2.79 14.97
C ARG A 158 80.78 4.10 14.53
N GLU A 159 81.49 4.95 13.81
CA GLU A 159 80.94 6.21 13.27
C GLU A 159 79.85 5.95 12.22
N ASP A 160 80.06 4.98 11.33
CA ASP A 160 79.07 4.55 10.34
C ASP A 160 77.81 3.98 11.02
N MET A 161 77.98 3.18 12.07
CA MET A 161 76.84 2.67 12.85
C MET A 161 76.14 3.76 13.66
N ALA A 162 76.89 4.71 14.23
CA ALA A 162 76.32 5.85 14.95
C ALA A 162 75.50 6.75 14.03
N SER A 163 76.00 7.06 12.83
CA SER A 163 75.27 7.87 11.84
C SER A 163 74.00 7.18 11.33
N LYS A 164 74.05 5.87 11.05
CA LYS A 164 72.85 5.06 10.74
C LYS A 164 71.84 5.06 11.88
N THR A 165 72.32 4.86 13.11
CA THR A 165 71.47 4.88 14.31
C THR A 165 70.76 6.23 14.45
N LEU A 166 71.48 7.34 14.29
CA LEU A 166 70.91 8.68 14.35
C LEU A 166 69.87 8.91 13.26
N THR A 167 70.13 8.47 12.02
CA THR A 167 69.18 8.57 10.91
C THR A 167 67.90 7.76 11.18
N LEU A 168 68.05 6.54 11.69
CA LEU A 168 66.90 5.70 12.07
C LEU A 168 66.10 6.33 13.22
N SER A 169 66.77 6.86 14.24
CA SER A 169 66.10 7.57 15.34
C SER A 169 65.31 8.80 14.85
N GLN A 170 65.86 9.57 13.92
CA GLN A 170 65.15 10.68 13.28
C GLN A 170 63.92 10.21 12.50
N SER A 171 64.06 9.13 11.73
CA SER A 171 62.92 8.54 10.99
C SER A 171 61.83 8.02 11.93
N ILE A 172 62.20 7.39 13.05
CA ILE A 172 61.24 6.93 14.08
C ILE A 172 60.48 8.13 14.65
N ALA A 173 61.18 9.18 15.08
CA ALA A 173 60.53 10.37 15.63
C ALA A 173 59.57 11.04 14.63
N GLN A 174 59.91 11.06 13.34
CA GLN A 174 59.03 11.56 12.28
C GLN A 174 57.77 10.70 12.12
N LEU A 175 57.91 9.37 12.15
CA LEU A 175 56.77 8.44 12.06
C LEU A 175 55.87 8.54 13.28
N GLU A 176 56.43 8.63 14.49
CA GLU A 176 55.69 8.84 15.73
C GLU A 176 54.85 10.12 15.67
N ALA A 177 55.45 11.23 15.23
CA ALA A 177 54.73 12.50 15.06
C ALA A 177 53.57 12.40 14.02
N GLN A 178 53.77 11.64 12.93
CA GLN A 178 52.71 11.40 11.94
C GLN A 178 51.57 10.55 12.53
N VAL A 179 51.90 9.50 13.29
CA VAL A 179 50.90 8.65 13.95
C VAL A 179 50.09 9.47 14.95
N GLU A 180 50.73 10.32 15.75
CA GLU A 180 50.02 11.22 16.67
C GLU A 180 49.08 12.17 15.92
N LYS A 181 49.54 12.77 14.84
CA LYS A 181 48.73 13.67 14.01
C LYS A 181 47.49 12.96 13.48
N ILE A 182 47.66 11.80 12.84
CA ILE A 182 46.55 11.00 12.30
C ILE A 182 45.60 10.56 13.42
N THR A 183 46.14 10.21 14.59
CA THR A 183 45.32 9.81 15.74
C THR A 183 44.44 10.97 16.23
N ARG A 184 44.98 12.20 16.31
CA ARG A 184 44.20 13.40 16.66
C ARG A 184 43.12 13.70 15.62
N GLU A 185 43.47 13.64 14.33
CA GLU A 185 42.53 13.85 13.22
C GLU A 185 41.41 12.80 13.24
N LYS A 186 41.74 11.53 13.48
CA LYS A 186 40.76 10.44 13.64
C LYS A 186 39.80 10.72 14.81
N ILE A 187 40.32 11.11 15.97
CA ILE A 187 39.47 11.43 17.14
C ILE A 187 38.54 12.59 16.81
N SER A 188 39.03 13.65 16.16
CA SER A 188 38.20 14.78 15.71
C SER A 188 37.08 14.33 14.76
N ALA A 189 37.39 13.46 13.80
CA ALA A 189 36.41 12.94 12.85
C ALA A 189 35.36 12.06 13.54
N VAL A 190 35.77 11.21 14.49
CA VAL A 190 34.85 10.39 15.29
C VAL A 190 33.90 11.27 16.08
N ASN A 191 34.40 12.30 16.77
CA ASN A 191 33.57 13.23 17.54
C ASN A 191 32.54 13.95 16.63
N GLN A 192 32.95 14.37 15.43
CA GLN A 192 32.03 14.97 14.46
C GLN A 192 30.94 13.99 13.99
N LEU A 193 31.31 12.72 13.75
CA LEU A 193 30.35 11.69 13.38
C LEU A 193 29.34 11.42 14.50
N GLU A 194 29.80 11.33 15.74
CA GLU A 194 28.93 11.16 16.91
C GLU A 194 27.97 12.35 17.06
N GLU A 195 28.44 13.58 16.86
CA GLU A 195 27.59 14.77 16.89
C GLU A 195 26.51 14.72 15.80
N ILE A 196 26.88 14.41 14.56
CA ILE A 196 25.94 14.27 13.44
C ILE A 196 24.93 13.15 13.72
N GLN A 197 25.38 12.01 14.25
CA GLN A 197 24.52 10.89 14.59
C GLN A 197 23.50 11.27 15.68
N ASN A 198 23.91 12.00 16.71
CA ASN A 198 23.01 12.50 17.74
C ASN A 198 22.00 13.50 17.18
N GLN A 199 22.42 14.41 16.31
CA GLN A 199 21.53 15.36 15.63
C GLN A 199 20.54 14.66 14.70
N LEU A 200 20.96 13.59 14.02
CA LEU A 200 20.09 12.80 13.16
C LEU A 200 19.03 12.08 14.01
N ALA A 201 19.44 11.41 15.09
CA ALA A 201 18.53 10.73 16.00
C ALA A 201 17.49 11.69 16.62
N SER A 202 17.90 12.91 17.00
CA SER A 202 16.96 13.92 17.49
C SER A 202 15.96 14.35 16.41
N ARG A 203 16.42 14.56 15.17
CA ARG A 203 15.55 14.92 14.03
C ARG A 203 14.59 13.79 13.67
N GLU A 204 15.03 12.54 13.67
CA GLU A 204 14.17 11.37 13.43
C GLU A 204 13.06 11.26 14.48
N MET A 205 13.38 11.52 15.75
CA MET A 205 12.39 11.56 16.83
C MET A 205 11.38 12.69 16.60
N ASP A 206 11.82 13.88 16.20
CA ASP A 206 10.93 15.01 15.91
C ASP A 206 10.02 14.75 14.71
N VAL A 207 10.56 14.19 13.62
CA VAL A 207 9.78 13.76 12.45
C VAL A 207 8.74 12.71 12.87
N THR A 208 9.13 11.74 13.70
CA THR A 208 8.21 10.71 14.19
C THR A 208 7.06 11.32 15.00
N LYS A 209 7.34 12.31 15.87
CA LYS A 209 6.32 13.06 16.61
C LYS A 209 5.39 13.81 15.67
N VAL A 210 5.93 14.58 14.72
CA VAL A 210 5.13 15.36 13.75
C VAL A 210 4.27 14.44 12.89
N CYS A 211 4.82 13.32 12.41
CA CYS A 211 4.06 12.32 11.66
C CYS A 211 2.97 11.65 12.52
N GLY A 212 3.21 11.46 13.81
CA GLY A 212 2.21 11.01 14.78
C GLY A 212 1.06 12.02 14.90
N GLU A 213 1.40 13.29 15.14
CA GLU A 213 0.43 14.39 15.27
C GLU A 213 -0.37 14.59 13.99
N MET A 214 0.27 14.64 12.83
CA MET A 214 -0.40 14.79 11.55
C MET A 214 -1.37 13.63 11.27
N ARG A 215 -1.00 12.39 11.60
CA ARG A 215 -1.91 11.23 11.51
C ARG A 215 -3.11 11.38 12.45
N TYR A 216 -2.88 11.84 13.67
CA TYR A 216 -3.96 12.11 14.63
C TYR A 216 -4.92 13.19 14.10
N GLN A 217 -4.39 14.33 13.65
CA GLN A 217 -5.19 15.42 13.07
C GLN A 217 -5.95 14.98 11.82
N LEU A 218 -5.30 14.25 10.91
CA LEU A 218 -5.95 13.71 9.72
C LEU A 218 -7.11 12.79 10.10
N ASN A 219 -6.92 11.88 11.05
CA ASN A 219 -7.99 11.00 11.50
C ASN A 219 -9.14 11.78 12.16
N LYS A 220 -8.82 12.79 12.97
CA LYS A 220 -9.83 13.66 13.58
C LYS A 220 -10.68 14.38 12.52
N THR A 221 -10.03 15.07 11.59
CA THR A 221 -10.71 15.78 10.48
C THR A 221 -11.52 14.85 9.59
N LYS A 222 -11.03 13.62 9.35
CA LYS A 222 -11.77 12.60 8.61
C LYS A 222 -13.05 12.21 9.35
N MET A 223 -13.00 11.99 10.66
CA MET A 223 -14.19 11.66 11.46
C MET A 223 -15.20 12.81 11.47
N GLU A 224 -14.74 14.05 11.66
CA GLU A 224 -15.59 15.24 11.58
C GLU A 224 -16.25 15.38 10.21
N LYS A 225 -15.50 15.14 9.13
CA LYS A 225 -16.02 15.13 7.76
C LYS A 225 -17.07 14.03 7.56
N ASP A 226 -16.80 12.80 7.99
CA ASP A 226 -17.70 11.66 7.81
C ASP A 226 -19.03 11.89 8.55
N GLU A 227 -18.99 12.50 9.75
CA GLU A 227 -20.20 12.88 10.50
C GLU A 227 -20.97 14.00 9.79
N ALA A 228 -20.29 15.05 9.32
CA ALA A 228 -20.93 16.14 8.55
C ALA A 228 -21.58 15.61 7.25
N GLU A 229 -20.94 14.68 6.54
CA GLU A 229 -21.50 14.03 5.36
C GLU A 229 -22.73 13.16 5.69
N LYS A 230 -22.75 12.53 6.87
CA LYS A 230 -23.90 11.76 7.36
C LYS A 230 -25.06 12.69 7.71
N GLU A 231 -24.82 13.76 8.47
CA GLU A 231 -25.83 14.79 8.77
C GLU A 231 -26.40 15.41 7.49
N HIS A 232 -25.54 15.79 6.53
CA HIS A 232 -25.99 16.32 5.25
C HIS A 232 -26.86 15.32 4.47
N ARG A 233 -26.52 14.02 4.48
CA ARG A 233 -27.36 12.97 3.88
C ARG A 233 -28.72 12.89 4.58
N GLU A 234 -28.75 12.91 5.91
CA GLU A 234 -29.99 12.90 6.69
C GLU A 234 -30.86 14.11 6.38
N TYR A 235 -30.30 15.32 6.41
CA TYR A 235 -31.00 16.55 6.01
C TYR A 235 -31.55 16.46 4.59
N ARG A 236 -30.73 16.04 3.62
CA ARG A 236 -31.18 15.87 2.23
C ARG A 236 -32.34 14.90 2.11
N THR A 237 -32.30 13.76 2.81
CA THR A 237 -33.43 12.81 2.80
C THR A 237 -34.68 13.38 3.44
N LYS A 238 -34.54 14.14 4.55
CA LYS A 238 -35.66 14.81 5.21
C LYS A 238 -36.29 15.85 4.30
N THR A 239 -35.50 16.75 3.73
CA THR A 239 -35.98 17.75 2.77
C THR A 239 -36.66 17.11 1.56
N LYS A 240 -36.12 16.01 1.03
CA LYS A 240 -36.77 15.29 -0.07
C LYS A 240 -38.16 14.76 0.32
N ARG A 241 -38.30 14.14 1.50
CA ARG A 241 -39.62 13.71 2.01
C ARG A 241 -40.57 14.89 2.21
N ASP A 242 -40.09 15.99 2.77
CA ASP A 242 -40.91 17.20 2.97
C ASP A 242 -41.40 17.77 1.63
N LEU A 243 -40.54 17.77 0.60
CA LEU A 243 -40.90 18.16 -0.76
C LEU A 243 -41.94 17.19 -1.36
N GLU A 244 -41.73 15.88 -1.24
CA GLU A 244 -42.70 14.86 -1.71
C GLU A 244 -44.08 15.04 -1.05
N ILE A 245 -44.13 15.35 0.25
CA ILE A 245 -45.39 15.66 0.97
C ILE A 245 -46.04 16.92 0.41
N LYS A 246 -45.25 17.99 0.20
CA LYS A 246 -45.76 19.24 -0.37
C LYS A 246 -46.27 19.05 -1.80
N ASP A 247 -45.57 18.26 -2.62
CA ASP A 247 -45.98 17.93 -3.98
C ASP A 247 -47.31 17.18 -3.97
N GLN A 248 -47.48 16.18 -3.07
CA GLN A 248 -48.76 15.50 -2.87
C GLN A 248 -49.89 16.46 -2.46
N GLU A 249 -49.59 17.44 -1.60
CA GLU A 249 -50.57 18.45 -1.18
C GLU A 249 -50.91 19.42 -2.33
N ILE A 250 -49.94 19.81 -3.16
CA ILE A 250 -50.15 20.60 -4.37
C ILE A 250 -51.03 19.83 -5.37
N GLU A 251 -50.76 18.55 -5.58
CA GLU A 251 -51.59 17.70 -6.45
C GLU A 251 -53.03 17.63 -5.94
N LYS A 252 -53.22 17.42 -4.63
CA LYS A 252 -54.54 17.41 -4.00
C LYS A 252 -55.28 18.74 -4.19
N LEU A 253 -54.63 19.86 -3.89
CA LEU A 253 -55.21 21.20 -4.07
C LEU A 253 -55.50 21.50 -5.54
N SER A 254 -54.67 20.99 -6.46
CA SER A 254 -54.90 21.14 -7.91
C SER A 254 -56.13 20.36 -8.38
N LEU A 255 -56.35 19.15 -7.83
CA LEU A 255 -57.56 18.37 -8.06
C LEU A 255 -58.79 19.12 -7.53
N GLU A 256 -58.78 19.55 -6.26
CA GLU A 256 -59.87 20.34 -5.67
C GLU A 256 -60.17 21.62 -6.47
N LEU A 257 -59.14 22.34 -6.91
CA LEU A 257 -59.28 23.52 -7.76
C LEU A 257 -59.89 23.18 -9.13
N SER A 258 -59.49 22.06 -9.74
CA SER A 258 -60.02 21.62 -11.03
C SER A 258 -61.49 21.19 -10.94
N GLU A 259 -61.87 20.48 -9.87
CA GLU A 259 -63.26 20.15 -9.56
C GLU A 259 -64.09 21.41 -9.32
N SER A 260 -63.56 22.38 -8.56
CA SER A 260 -64.23 23.66 -8.32
C SER A 260 -64.39 24.47 -9.62
N LYS A 261 -63.37 24.51 -10.48
CA LYS A 261 -63.45 25.11 -11.81
C LYS A 261 -64.49 24.42 -12.68
N GLN A 262 -64.53 23.09 -12.69
CA GLN A 262 -65.51 22.33 -13.45
C GLN A 262 -66.93 22.59 -12.95
N HIS A 263 -67.13 22.66 -11.63
CA HIS A 263 -68.41 23.05 -11.04
C HIS A 263 -68.82 24.46 -11.45
N LEU A 264 -67.90 25.43 -11.38
CA LEU A 264 -68.16 26.80 -11.82
C LEU A 264 -68.52 26.85 -13.31
N GLU A 265 -67.81 26.11 -14.16
CA GLU A 265 -68.06 26.05 -15.60
C GLU A 265 -69.42 25.38 -15.91
N GLN A 266 -69.81 24.35 -15.16
CA GLN A 266 -71.15 23.77 -15.24
C GLN A 266 -72.25 24.75 -14.82
N GLU A 267 -72.06 25.50 -13.72
CA GLU A 267 -73.01 26.52 -13.30
C GLU A 267 -73.07 27.69 -14.29
N GLN A 268 -71.93 28.10 -14.85
CA GLN A 268 -71.87 29.09 -15.93
C GLN A 268 -72.59 28.59 -17.20
N GLN A 269 -72.47 27.31 -17.55
CA GLN A 269 -73.24 26.69 -18.63
C GLN A 269 -74.74 26.65 -18.33
N LYS A 270 -75.16 26.35 -17.10
CA LYS A 270 -76.56 26.42 -16.70
C LYS A 270 -77.08 27.86 -16.76
N ALA A 271 -76.29 28.83 -16.31
CA ALA A 271 -76.63 30.25 -16.35
C ALA A 271 -76.72 30.78 -17.79
N THR A 272 -75.85 30.34 -18.70
CA THR A 272 -75.94 30.67 -20.13
C THR A 272 -77.17 30.04 -20.77
N ARG A 273 -77.49 28.76 -20.49
CA ARG A 273 -78.75 28.12 -20.93
C ARG A 273 -79.98 28.85 -20.42
N ALA A 274 -80.01 29.23 -19.14
CA ALA A 274 -81.09 30.02 -18.56
C ALA A 274 -81.21 31.40 -19.21
N ARG A 275 -80.08 32.06 -19.52
CA ARG A 275 -80.07 33.31 -20.32
C ARG A 275 -80.63 33.11 -21.73
N GLU A 276 -80.25 32.04 -22.41
CA GLU A 276 -80.78 31.68 -23.73
C GLU A 276 -82.28 31.39 -23.68
N GLU A 277 -82.76 30.73 -22.64
CA GLU A 277 -84.20 30.52 -22.39
C GLU A 277 -84.92 31.84 -22.10
N CYS A 278 -84.35 32.73 -21.29
CA CYS A 278 -84.87 34.08 -21.09
C CYS A 278 -84.92 34.87 -22.41
N LEU A 279 -83.89 34.77 -23.26
CA LEU A 279 -83.88 35.40 -24.58
C LEU A 279 -84.97 34.81 -25.49
N LYS A 280 -85.15 33.49 -25.51
CA LYS A 280 -86.25 32.83 -26.25
C LYS A 280 -87.63 33.23 -25.73
N LEU A 281 -87.81 33.34 -24.41
CA LEU A 281 -89.05 33.82 -23.81
C LEU A 281 -89.28 35.30 -24.13
N THR A 282 -88.23 36.12 -24.19
CA THR A 282 -88.30 37.52 -24.61
C THR A 282 -88.65 37.65 -26.10
N GLU A 283 -88.11 36.79 -26.97
CA GLU A 283 -88.53 36.72 -28.37
C GLU A 283 -89.97 36.24 -28.55
N LEU A 284 -90.40 35.24 -27.78
CA LEU A 284 -91.80 34.78 -27.77
C LEU A 284 -92.74 35.84 -27.24
N LEU A 285 -92.33 36.58 -26.21
CA LEU A 285 -93.04 37.75 -25.71
C LEU A 285 -93.14 38.81 -26.78
N GLY A 286 -92.04 39.16 -27.47
CA GLY A 286 -92.05 40.10 -28.59
C GLY A 286 -92.93 39.64 -29.76
N LYS A 287 -92.96 38.33 -30.08
CA LYS A 287 -93.87 37.74 -31.07
C LYS A 287 -95.34 37.81 -30.63
N SER A 288 -95.61 37.58 -29.34
CA SER A 288 -96.94 37.66 -28.74
C SER A 288 -97.42 39.12 -28.64
N GLU A 289 -96.55 40.07 -28.31
CA GLU A 289 -96.81 41.51 -28.32
C GLU A 289 -97.05 42.03 -29.74
N HIS A 290 -96.29 41.54 -30.73
CA HIS A 290 -96.55 41.82 -32.14
C HIS A 290 -97.88 41.24 -32.61
N GLN A 291 -98.22 40.00 -32.21
CA GLN A 291 -99.56 39.43 -32.45
C GLN A 291 -100.65 40.24 -31.76
N LEU A 292 -100.46 40.68 -30.51
CA LEU A 292 -101.40 41.55 -29.79
C LEU A 292 -101.58 42.90 -30.50
N HIS A 293 -100.51 43.46 -31.07
CA HIS A 293 -100.58 44.69 -31.87
C HIS A 293 -101.36 44.48 -33.18
N LEU A 294 -101.12 43.37 -33.88
CA LEU A 294 -101.90 42.98 -35.06
C LEU A 294 -103.38 42.74 -34.72
N THR A 295 -103.68 42.08 -33.60
CA THR A 295 -105.06 41.89 -33.11
C THR A 295 -105.70 43.19 -32.63
N ARG A 296 -104.92 44.19 -32.17
CA ARG A 296 -105.42 45.55 -31.87
C ARG A 296 -105.74 46.32 -33.15
N LEU A 297 -104.92 46.20 -34.20
CA LEU A 297 -105.22 46.76 -35.52
C LEU A 297 -106.42 46.08 -36.18
N GLU A 298 -106.57 44.77 -36.04
CA GLU A 298 -107.76 44.03 -36.47
C GLU A 298 -108.99 44.43 -35.64
N LYS A 299 -108.86 44.62 -34.32
CA LYS A 299 -109.94 45.16 -33.47
C LYS A 299 -110.36 46.56 -33.92
N ASP A 300 -109.43 47.46 -34.20
CA ASP A 300 -109.75 48.83 -34.64
C ASP A 300 -110.33 48.86 -36.07
N SER A 301 -109.88 47.95 -36.95
CA SER A 301 -110.48 47.68 -38.27
C SER A 301 -111.89 47.10 -38.17
N ILE A 302 -112.13 46.21 -37.21
CA ILE A 302 -113.44 45.61 -36.90
C ILE A 302 -114.36 46.64 -36.22
N GLN A 303 -113.82 47.56 -35.41
CA GLN A 303 -114.59 48.59 -34.71
C GLN A 303 -114.96 49.77 -35.64
N GLN A 304 -114.17 50.06 -36.66
CA GLN A 304 -114.56 50.93 -37.79
C GLN A 304 -115.51 50.24 -38.77
N SER A 305 -115.40 48.93 -39.02
CA SER A 305 -116.36 48.19 -39.84
C SER A 305 -117.73 48.02 -39.16
N PHE A 306 -117.80 47.77 -37.84
CA PHE A 306 -119.07 47.76 -37.09
C PHE A 306 -119.73 49.14 -37.01
N SER A 307 -118.96 50.24 -37.00
CA SER A 307 -119.52 51.60 -37.06
C SER A 307 -120.12 51.94 -38.43
N ASN A 308 -119.53 51.40 -39.50
CA ASN A 308 -119.99 51.59 -40.88
C ASN A 308 -121.11 50.60 -41.27
N ASP A 309 -121.08 49.36 -40.76
CA ASP A 309 -122.13 48.36 -40.92
C ASP A 309 -123.35 48.67 -40.05
N ALA A 310 -123.19 49.20 -38.83
CA ALA A 310 -124.33 49.68 -38.04
C ALA A 310 -125.00 50.91 -38.68
N LYS A 311 -124.26 51.76 -39.42
CA LYS A 311 -124.82 52.89 -40.18
C LYS A 311 -125.43 52.46 -41.52
N ALA A 312 -124.86 51.46 -42.21
CA ALA A 312 -125.40 50.89 -43.44
C ALA A 312 -126.64 50.01 -43.17
N GLN A 313 -126.66 49.27 -42.07
CA GLN A 313 -127.79 48.45 -41.63
C GLN A 313 -128.90 49.29 -40.97
N ALA A 314 -128.57 50.45 -40.36
CA ALA A 314 -129.56 51.46 -39.97
C ALA A 314 -130.15 52.22 -41.18
N LEU A 315 -129.37 52.55 -42.22
CA LEU A 315 -129.89 53.16 -43.46
C LEU A 315 -130.68 52.17 -44.33
N GLN A 316 -130.29 50.90 -44.34
CA GLN A 316 -131.03 49.83 -45.02
C GLN A 316 -132.29 49.42 -44.22
N ALA A 317 -132.25 49.45 -42.88
CA ALA A 317 -133.45 49.30 -42.05
C ALA A 317 -134.35 50.54 -42.11
N GLN A 318 -133.82 51.77 -42.26
CA GLN A 318 -134.57 53.02 -42.43
C GLN A 318 -135.13 53.21 -43.84
N GLN A 319 -134.48 52.70 -44.89
CA GLN A 319 -135.03 52.65 -46.25
C GLN A 319 -136.05 51.52 -46.41
N ARG A 320 -135.83 50.38 -45.73
CA ARG A 320 -136.80 49.29 -45.67
C ARG A 320 -137.96 49.63 -44.72
N GLU A 321 -137.76 50.43 -43.67
CA GLU A 321 -138.81 51.10 -42.92
C GLU A 321 -139.46 52.19 -43.75
N GLN A 322 -138.79 53.06 -44.51
CA GLN A 322 -139.50 54.06 -45.32
C GLN A 322 -140.29 53.45 -46.49
N GLU A 323 -139.79 52.38 -47.11
CA GLU A 323 -140.52 51.63 -48.12
C GLU A 323 -141.62 50.76 -47.50
N LEU A 324 -141.39 50.12 -46.34
CA LEU A 324 -142.44 49.42 -45.61
C LEU A 324 -143.41 50.40 -44.97
N THR A 325 -143.05 51.61 -44.55
CA THR A 325 -143.90 52.66 -43.96
C THR A 325 -144.61 53.47 -45.03
N GLN A 326 -144.07 53.63 -46.25
CA GLN A 326 -144.87 54.12 -47.38
C GLN A 326 -145.82 53.04 -47.88
N LYS A 327 -145.39 51.76 -47.89
CA LYS A 327 -146.24 50.63 -48.27
C LYS A 327 -147.22 50.25 -47.15
N ILE A 328 -146.91 50.55 -45.90
CA ILE A 328 -147.76 50.46 -44.70
C ILE A 328 -148.64 51.69 -44.66
N GLN A 329 -148.21 52.93 -44.93
CA GLN A 329 -149.10 54.11 -45.05
C GLN A 329 -149.99 54.06 -46.30
N GLN A 330 -149.60 53.34 -47.35
CA GLN A 330 -150.41 53.06 -48.54
C GLN A 330 -151.29 51.82 -48.33
N MET A 331 -150.83 50.82 -47.57
CA MET A 331 -151.63 49.71 -47.05
C MET A 331 -152.48 50.10 -45.84
N GLU A 332 -152.24 51.22 -45.15
CA GLU A 332 -152.93 51.83 -44.00
C GLU A 332 -153.84 52.92 -44.51
N ALA A 333 -153.53 53.64 -45.60
CA ALA A 333 -154.55 54.40 -46.31
C ALA A 333 -155.46 53.48 -47.15
N GLN A 334 -154.99 52.31 -47.57
CA GLN A 334 -155.86 51.22 -48.06
C GLN A 334 -156.48 50.43 -46.92
N HIS A 335 -155.81 50.19 -45.78
CA HIS A 335 -156.37 49.56 -44.58
C HIS A 335 -157.34 50.52 -43.94
N ASP A 336 -157.05 51.72 -43.46
CA ASP A 336 -158.02 52.75 -43.01
C ASP A 336 -159.17 53.02 -43.99
N LYS A 337 -159.01 52.79 -45.30
CA LYS A 337 -160.13 52.86 -46.27
C LYS A 337 -160.91 51.55 -46.33
N THR A 338 -160.25 50.39 -46.32
CA THR A 338 -160.86 49.06 -46.10
C THR A 338 -161.22 48.77 -44.65
N GLU A 339 -160.86 49.59 -43.69
CA GLU A 339 -161.01 49.51 -42.23
C GLU A 339 -162.01 50.59 -41.84
N ASN A 340 -162.18 51.71 -42.54
CA ASN A 340 -163.43 52.48 -42.47
C ASN A 340 -164.54 51.81 -43.29
N GLU A 341 -164.24 51.14 -44.40
CA GLU A 341 -165.19 50.26 -45.10
C GLU A 341 -165.42 48.97 -44.31
N GLN A 342 -164.41 48.37 -43.66
CA GLN A 342 -164.62 47.25 -42.74
C GLN A 342 -165.18 47.72 -41.41
N TYR A 343 -164.97 48.93 -40.89
CA TYR A 343 -165.58 49.42 -39.65
C TYR A 343 -166.99 49.91 -39.93
N SER A 344 -167.32 50.41 -41.12
CA SER A 344 -168.71 50.61 -41.56
C SER A 344 -169.40 49.30 -41.95
N LEU A 345 -168.68 48.33 -42.52
CA LEU A 345 -169.17 46.97 -42.78
C LEU A 345 -169.21 46.12 -41.49
N LEU A 346 -168.41 46.38 -40.46
CA LEU A 346 -168.35 45.72 -39.16
C LEU A 346 -169.28 46.45 -38.18
N THR A 347 -169.60 47.73 -38.37
CA THR A 347 -170.70 48.42 -37.67
C THR A 347 -172.05 48.08 -38.32
N SER A 348 -172.09 47.91 -39.65
CA SER A 348 -173.22 47.34 -40.39
C SER A 348 -173.42 45.87 -40.05
N GLN A 349 -172.34 45.07 -40.12
CA GLN A 349 -172.33 43.66 -39.70
C GLN A 349 -172.56 43.54 -38.22
N ASN A 350 -172.06 44.37 -37.30
CA ASN A 350 -172.41 44.31 -35.86
C ASN A 350 -173.83 44.79 -35.58
N SER A 351 -174.43 45.70 -36.38
CA SER A 351 -175.87 45.97 -36.29
C SER A 351 -176.68 44.78 -36.81
N PHE A 352 -176.19 44.10 -37.83
CA PHE A 352 -176.76 42.88 -38.40
C PHE A 352 -176.50 41.66 -37.52
N LEU A 353 -175.38 41.58 -36.79
CA LEU A 353 -174.96 40.53 -35.85
C LEU A 353 -175.64 40.74 -34.50
N THR A 354 -176.00 41.97 -34.13
CA THR A 354 -176.89 42.25 -32.99
C THR A 354 -178.33 41.83 -33.35
N LYS A 355 -178.81 42.15 -34.55
CA LYS A 355 -180.11 41.66 -35.05
C LYS A 355 -180.15 40.14 -35.27
N LEU A 356 -179.06 39.54 -35.74
CA LEU A 356 -178.87 38.09 -35.87
C LEU A 356 -178.61 37.42 -34.52
N LYS A 357 -177.94 38.06 -33.56
CA LYS A 357 -177.84 37.54 -32.19
C LYS A 357 -179.17 37.62 -31.47
N GLU A 358 -179.99 38.63 -31.72
CA GLU A 358 -181.36 38.70 -31.21
C GLU A 358 -182.24 37.64 -31.87
N GLU A 359 -182.19 37.49 -33.20
CA GLU A 359 -182.92 36.45 -33.92
C GLU A 359 -182.42 35.04 -33.57
N CYS A 360 -181.10 34.81 -33.47
CA CYS A 360 -180.48 33.57 -33.01
C CYS A 360 -180.69 33.33 -31.51
N CYS A 361 -180.85 34.34 -30.66
CA CYS A 361 -181.26 34.15 -29.27
C CYS A 361 -182.75 33.81 -29.16
N THR A 362 -183.62 34.34 -30.02
CA THR A 362 -185.02 33.88 -30.10
C THR A 362 -185.15 32.50 -30.75
N LEU A 363 -184.34 32.20 -31.78
CA LEU A 363 -184.27 30.88 -32.39
C LEU A 363 -183.66 29.88 -31.42
N ALA A 364 -182.59 30.22 -30.70
CA ALA A 364 -181.96 29.38 -29.67
C ALA A 364 -182.89 29.19 -28.46
N LYS A 365 -183.65 30.19 -28.01
CA LYS A 365 -184.69 29.98 -26.97
C LYS A 365 -185.82 29.06 -27.46
N LYS A 366 -186.22 29.14 -28.74
CA LYS A 366 -187.18 28.20 -29.36
C LYS A 366 -186.58 26.80 -29.59
N LEU A 367 -185.30 26.73 -29.99
CA LEU A 367 -184.54 25.48 -30.19
C LEU A 367 -184.20 24.82 -28.87
N GLU A 368 -183.97 25.57 -27.80
CA GLU A 368 -183.71 25.06 -26.46
C GLU A 368 -185.03 24.64 -25.80
N GLN A 369 -186.17 25.31 -26.05
CA GLN A 369 -187.49 24.77 -25.69
C GLN A 369 -187.83 23.47 -26.44
N ILE A 370 -187.58 23.42 -27.75
CA ILE A 370 -187.83 22.21 -28.57
C ILE A 370 -186.82 21.12 -28.21
N SER A 371 -185.54 21.44 -28.00
CA SER A 371 -184.47 20.50 -27.66
C SER A 371 -184.59 19.99 -26.22
N GLN A 372 -185.03 20.80 -25.25
CA GLN A 372 -185.36 20.32 -23.91
C GLN A 372 -186.52 19.32 -23.96
N LYS A 373 -187.55 19.59 -24.80
CA LYS A 373 -188.71 18.72 -25.03
C LYS A 373 -188.33 17.42 -25.75
N SER A 374 -187.54 17.51 -26.80
CA SER A 374 -186.97 16.36 -27.53
C SER A 374 -185.97 15.58 -26.69
N ARG A 375 -185.16 16.21 -25.82
CA ARG A 375 -184.24 15.51 -24.91
C ARG A 375 -185.00 14.80 -23.78
N SER A 376 -186.12 15.33 -23.28
CA SER A 376 -186.99 14.59 -22.34
C SER A 376 -187.69 13.40 -23.01
N GLU A 377 -188.12 13.53 -24.27
CA GLU A 377 -188.70 12.43 -25.06
C GLU A 377 -187.62 11.39 -25.46
N ILE A 378 -186.43 11.83 -25.85
CA ILE A 378 -185.27 10.96 -26.14
C ILE A 378 -184.78 10.29 -24.86
N ALA A 379 -184.80 10.93 -23.70
CA ALA A 379 -184.44 10.31 -22.44
C ALA A 379 -185.43 9.20 -22.05
N GLN A 380 -186.74 9.41 -22.25
CA GLN A 380 -187.77 8.38 -22.07
C GLN A 380 -187.59 7.22 -23.06
N LEU A 381 -187.42 7.52 -24.36
CA LEU A 381 -187.21 6.50 -25.40
C LEU A 381 -185.85 5.79 -25.28
N SER A 382 -184.81 6.45 -24.78
CA SER A 382 -183.49 5.86 -24.54
C SER A 382 -183.49 4.96 -23.31
N GLN A 383 -184.30 5.29 -22.29
CA GLN A 383 -184.52 4.44 -21.14
C GLN A 383 -185.30 3.17 -21.53
N GLU A 384 -186.29 3.27 -22.42
CA GLU A 384 -186.98 2.11 -23.02
C GLU A 384 -186.09 1.30 -23.98
N LYS A 385 -185.31 1.97 -24.83
CA LYS A 385 -184.37 1.33 -25.76
C LYS A 385 -183.26 0.60 -25.01
N ARG A 386 -182.73 1.17 -23.94
CA ARG A 386 -181.70 0.49 -23.14
C ARG A 386 -182.29 -0.67 -22.33
N TYR A 387 -183.50 -0.53 -21.77
CA TYR A 387 -184.20 -1.65 -21.14
C TYR A 387 -184.46 -2.82 -22.11
N THR A 388 -184.80 -2.51 -23.37
CA THR A 388 -184.96 -3.52 -24.43
C THR A 388 -183.62 -4.08 -24.91
N CYS A 389 -182.57 -3.26 -25.07
CA CYS A 389 -181.22 -3.73 -25.40
C CYS A 389 -180.64 -4.62 -24.29
N ASP A 390 -180.76 -4.28 -23.02
CA ASP A 390 -180.32 -5.11 -21.89
C ASP A 390 -181.09 -6.44 -21.84
N LYS A 391 -182.35 -6.46 -22.28
CA LYS A 391 -183.15 -7.68 -22.41
C LYS A 391 -182.75 -8.50 -23.63
N LEU A 392 -182.41 -7.86 -24.74
CA LEU A 392 -181.96 -8.47 -25.98
C LEU A 392 -180.56 -9.04 -25.85
N GLU A 393 -179.62 -8.34 -25.21
CA GLU A 393 -178.28 -8.87 -24.92
C GLU A 393 -178.31 -10.08 -23.99
N LYS A 394 -179.19 -10.07 -22.98
CA LYS A 394 -179.35 -11.24 -22.07
C LYS A 394 -179.94 -12.44 -22.80
N LEU A 395 -180.80 -12.21 -23.80
CA LEU A 395 -181.35 -13.26 -24.66
C LEU A 395 -180.33 -13.70 -25.72
N GLN A 396 -179.55 -12.78 -26.28
CA GLN A 396 -178.51 -13.04 -27.27
C GLN A 396 -177.40 -13.89 -26.66
N ARG A 397 -176.87 -13.51 -25.49
CA ARG A 397 -175.87 -14.33 -24.78
C ARG A 397 -176.39 -15.72 -24.42
N ARG A 398 -177.65 -15.82 -24.04
CA ARG A 398 -178.29 -17.11 -23.74
C ARG A 398 -178.53 -17.95 -24.99
N ASN A 399 -178.68 -17.31 -26.15
CA ASN A 399 -178.78 -17.99 -27.44
C ASN A 399 -177.39 -18.43 -27.91
N ASP A 400 -176.37 -17.59 -27.76
CA ASP A 400 -174.98 -17.93 -28.07
C ASP A 400 -174.47 -19.09 -27.18
N GLU A 401 -174.82 -19.11 -25.89
CA GLU A 401 -174.53 -20.22 -24.96
C GLU A 401 -175.23 -21.52 -25.38
N LEU A 402 -176.46 -21.45 -25.90
CA LEU A 402 -177.20 -22.62 -26.38
C LEU A 402 -176.68 -23.08 -27.75
N GLU A 403 -176.27 -22.15 -28.61
CA GLU A 403 -175.69 -22.45 -29.93
C GLU A 403 -174.33 -23.10 -29.76
N GLU A 404 -173.52 -22.64 -28.81
CA GLU A 404 -172.23 -23.25 -28.48
C GLU A 404 -172.40 -24.63 -27.83
N GLN A 405 -173.41 -24.82 -26.98
CA GLN A 405 -173.79 -26.14 -26.48
C GLN A 405 -174.26 -27.07 -27.61
N CYS A 406 -175.03 -26.58 -28.58
CA CYS A 406 -175.45 -27.37 -29.75
C CYS A 406 -174.26 -27.75 -30.65
N VAL A 407 -173.29 -26.86 -30.85
CA VAL A 407 -172.07 -27.15 -31.62
C VAL A 407 -171.19 -28.16 -30.87
N GLN A 408 -171.08 -28.08 -29.54
CA GLN A 408 -170.35 -29.07 -28.74
C GLN A 408 -171.07 -30.43 -28.71
N HIS A 409 -172.40 -30.44 -28.58
CA HIS A 409 -173.19 -31.67 -28.63
C HIS A 409 -173.12 -32.32 -30.01
N GLY A 410 -173.09 -31.53 -31.10
CA GLY A 410 -172.87 -32.00 -32.46
C GLY A 410 -171.50 -32.65 -32.64
N ARG A 411 -170.44 -32.06 -32.06
CA ARG A 411 -169.10 -32.67 -32.03
C ARG A 411 -169.09 -34.00 -31.27
N LEU A 412 -169.78 -34.09 -30.14
CA LEU A 412 -169.90 -35.33 -29.36
C LEU A 412 -170.67 -36.42 -30.12
N HIS A 413 -171.73 -36.01 -30.83
CA HIS A 413 -172.57 -36.91 -31.63
C HIS A 413 -171.81 -37.49 -32.82
N GLU A 414 -170.94 -36.71 -33.46
CA GLU A 414 -170.13 -37.22 -34.58
C GLU A 414 -169.05 -38.19 -34.09
N ILE A 415 -168.49 -37.96 -32.89
CA ILE A 415 -167.58 -38.93 -32.22
C ILE A 415 -168.33 -40.23 -31.89
N MET A 416 -169.55 -40.14 -31.33
CA MET A 416 -170.37 -41.33 -31.05
C MET A 416 -170.79 -42.08 -32.31
N LYS A 417 -171.07 -41.38 -33.41
CA LYS A 417 -171.41 -41.96 -34.70
C LYS A 417 -170.22 -42.70 -35.32
N GLN A 418 -168.99 -42.21 -35.16
CA GLN A 418 -167.79 -42.95 -35.56
C GLN A 418 -167.59 -44.23 -34.72
N ARG A 419 -167.92 -44.17 -33.42
CA ARG A 419 -167.87 -45.32 -32.51
C ARG A 419 -168.89 -46.40 -32.88
N LEU A 420 -170.11 -46.00 -33.26
CA LEU A 420 -171.14 -46.91 -33.74
C LEU A 420 -170.79 -47.55 -35.08
N LYS A 421 -170.19 -46.80 -36.02
CA LYS A 421 -169.70 -47.38 -37.28
C LYS A 421 -168.58 -48.41 -37.09
N GLN A 422 -167.74 -48.25 -36.06
CA GLN A 422 -166.73 -49.26 -35.73
C GLN A 422 -167.35 -50.51 -35.10
N LEU A 423 -168.36 -50.35 -34.24
CA LEU A 423 -169.09 -51.47 -33.64
C LEU A 423 -169.92 -52.24 -34.68
N ASP A 424 -170.53 -51.55 -35.64
CA ASP A 424 -171.33 -52.18 -36.69
C ASP A 424 -170.47 -52.92 -37.72
N LYS A 425 -169.28 -52.39 -38.05
CA LYS A 425 -168.28 -53.13 -38.83
C LYS A 425 -167.79 -54.38 -38.12
N HIS A 426 -167.68 -54.32 -36.79
CA HIS A 426 -167.24 -55.49 -36.05
C HIS A 426 -168.34 -56.53 -35.91
N SER A 427 -169.58 -56.12 -35.60
CA SER A 427 -170.74 -57.01 -35.55
C SER A 427 -171.00 -57.68 -36.90
N GLN A 428 -170.81 -56.98 -38.02
CA GLN A 428 -170.83 -57.59 -39.36
C GLN A 428 -169.72 -58.61 -39.57
N ALA A 429 -168.50 -58.37 -39.09
CA ALA A 429 -167.41 -59.34 -39.18
C ALA A 429 -167.72 -60.60 -38.35
N THR A 430 -168.30 -60.42 -37.16
CA THR A 430 -168.73 -61.54 -36.29
C THR A 430 -169.92 -62.29 -36.88
N ALA A 431 -170.85 -61.59 -37.54
CA ALA A 431 -171.98 -62.20 -38.26
C ALA A 431 -171.52 -62.97 -39.50
N GLN A 432 -170.51 -62.49 -40.24
CA GLN A 432 -169.94 -63.21 -41.38
C GLN A 432 -169.17 -64.46 -40.96
N GLN A 433 -168.51 -64.44 -39.79
CA GLN A 433 -167.93 -65.64 -39.20
C GLN A 433 -169.00 -66.64 -38.73
N LEU A 434 -170.13 -66.16 -38.18
CA LEU A 434 -171.29 -66.98 -37.80
C LEU A 434 -172.02 -67.59 -39.01
N VAL A 435 -172.09 -66.87 -40.14
CA VAL A 435 -172.64 -67.42 -41.39
C VAL A 435 -171.71 -68.47 -42.01
N GLN A 436 -170.38 -68.33 -41.86
CA GLN A 436 -169.45 -69.41 -42.22
C GLN A 436 -169.56 -70.63 -41.31
N LEU A 437 -169.90 -70.45 -40.03
CA LEU A 437 -170.23 -71.53 -39.11
C LEU A 437 -171.54 -72.24 -39.51
N LEU A 438 -172.55 -71.51 -39.97
CA LEU A 438 -173.83 -72.08 -40.41
C LEU A 438 -173.76 -72.72 -41.80
N SER A 439 -172.95 -72.21 -42.73
CA SER A 439 -172.77 -72.84 -44.05
C SER A 439 -171.96 -74.13 -43.97
N LYS A 440 -171.00 -74.23 -43.02
CA LYS A 440 -170.26 -75.48 -42.74
C LYS A 440 -171.11 -76.52 -42.01
N GLN A 441 -172.04 -76.08 -41.17
CA GLN A 441 -173.01 -76.95 -40.49
C GLN A 441 -174.08 -77.48 -41.46
N ASN A 442 -174.52 -76.67 -42.44
CA ASN A 442 -175.42 -77.11 -43.51
C ASN A 442 -174.74 -78.00 -44.57
N GLN A 443 -173.44 -77.86 -44.82
CA GLN A 443 -172.71 -78.75 -45.73
C GLN A 443 -172.50 -80.17 -45.17
N LEU A 444 -172.53 -80.37 -43.85
CA LEU A 444 -172.41 -81.72 -43.24
C LEU A 444 -173.76 -82.35 -42.87
N LEU A 445 -174.87 -81.59 -42.84
CA LEU A 445 -176.24 -82.14 -42.80
C LEU A 445 -176.71 -82.71 -44.17
N LEU A 446 -176.02 -82.39 -45.28
CA LEU A 446 -176.40 -82.76 -46.67
C LEU A 446 -175.73 -84.04 -47.19
N GLU A 447 -174.78 -84.58 -46.45
CA GLU A 447 -174.39 -85.98 -46.57
C GLU A 447 -175.13 -86.72 -45.43
N ARG A 448 -176.35 -87.22 -45.65
CA ARG A 448 -176.59 -88.55 -46.24
C ARG A 448 -175.73 -89.61 -45.54
N GLN A 449 -176.34 -90.50 -44.75
CA GLN A 449 -177.02 -91.73 -45.21
C GLN A 449 -176.15 -92.57 -46.16
N PRO A 450 -176.25 -93.91 -46.20
CA PRO A 450 -176.72 -94.89 -45.22
C PRO A 450 -175.58 -95.87 -44.85
N VAL A 451 -175.68 -96.55 -43.70
CA VAL A 451 -176.00 -97.99 -43.54
C VAL A 451 -176.41 -98.18 -42.08
#